data_AF-A0A2W6BZT3-F1
#
_entry.id   AF-A0A2W6BZT3-F1
#
_cell.length_a   1.000
_cell.length_b   1.000
_cell.length_c   1.000
_cell.angle_alpha   90.00
_cell.angle_beta   90.00
_cell.angle_gamma   90.00
#
_symmetry.space_group_name_H-M   'P 1'
#
loop_
_entity.id
_entity.type
_entity.pdbx_description
1 polymer ?
#
loop_
_entity_poly.entity_id
_entity_poly.type
_entity_poly.pdbx_seq_one_letter_code
_entity_poly.pdbx_strand_id
1 'polypeptide(L)'
;MHRTQITLTDAQYARLRDESARTGQSLAELIRRALDARYDPLSDTERLRLLDSAFGAWGEREETGAEYVERVRSGTARRLRRAHERAG
;
A
#
# COMPACT_ATOMS: atom_id res chain seq x y z
N MET A 1 3.53 9.23 -5.57
CA MET A 1 2.39 9.15 -6.52
C MET A 1 2.72 9.99 -7.74
N HIS A 2 2.44 9.48 -8.94
CA HIS A 2 2.60 10.20 -10.20
C HIS A 2 1.21 10.58 -10.75
N ARG A 3 1.08 11.78 -11.32
CA ARG A 3 -0.15 12.22 -11.99
C ARG A 3 -0.03 11.94 -13.48
N THR A 4 -0.97 11.18 -14.02
CA THR A 4 -1.03 10.82 -15.44
C THR A 4 -2.37 11.20 -16.02
N GLN A 5 -2.37 11.78 -17.22
CA GLN A 5 -3.59 12.02 -17.98
C GLN A 5 -3.80 10.85 -18.95
N ILE A 6 -5.00 10.31 -18.97
CA ILE A 6 -5.37 9.15 -19.77
C ILE A 6 -6.64 9.49 -20.53
N THR A 7 -6.63 9.23 -21.84
CA THR A 7 -7.82 9.38 -22.69
C THR A 7 -8.55 8.05 -22.73
N LEU A 8 -9.86 8.08 -22.52
CA LEU A 8 -10.73 6.91 -22.55
C LEU A 8 -11.72 7.05 -23.70
N THR A 9 -12.11 5.93 -24.28
CA THR A 9 -13.29 5.88 -25.15
C THR A 9 -14.56 6.13 -24.31
N ASP A 10 -15.61 6.63 -24.95
CA ASP A 10 -16.90 6.88 -24.28
C ASP A 10 -17.43 5.62 -23.59
N ALA A 11 -17.30 4.46 -24.24
CA ALA A 11 -17.71 3.18 -23.67
C ALA A 11 -16.89 2.77 -22.43
N GLN A 12 -15.58 3.07 -22.40
CA GLN A 12 -14.77 2.82 -21.21
C GLN A 12 -15.15 3.77 -20.06
N TYR A 13 -15.39 5.05 -20.38
CA TYR A 13 -15.82 6.03 -19.39
C TYR A 13 -17.17 5.69 -18.78
N ALA A 14 -18.15 5.32 -19.61
CA ALA A 14 -19.48 4.89 -19.16
C ALA A 14 -19.41 3.70 -18.20
N ARG A 15 -18.65 2.65 -18.55
CA ARG A 15 -18.46 1.49 -17.66
C ARG A 15 -17.85 1.87 -16.31
N LEU A 16 -16.84 2.75 -16.29
CA LEU A 16 -16.25 3.22 -15.03
C LEU A 16 -17.23 4.05 -14.20
N ARG A 17 -18.09 4.85 -14.84
CA ARG A 17 -19.14 5.62 -14.18
C ARG A 17 -20.19 4.73 -13.55
N ASP A 18 -20.65 3.70 -14.26
CA ASP A 18 -21.62 2.73 -13.76
C ASP A 18 -21.05 1.98 -12.56
N GLU A 19 -19.80 1.52 -12.68
CA GLU A 19 -19.11 0.82 -11.60
C GLU A 19 -18.86 1.72 -10.37
N SER A 20 -18.53 2.99 -10.59
CA SER A 20 -18.40 3.99 -9.54
C SER A 20 -19.72 4.19 -8.80
N ALA A 21 -20.84 4.29 -9.53
CA ALA A 21 -22.17 4.40 -8.94
C ALA A 21 -22.56 3.12 -8.15
N ARG A 22 -22.20 1.95 -8.66
CA ARG A 22 -22.50 0.65 -8.03
C ARG A 22 -21.70 0.40 -6.74
N THR A 23 -20.45 0.87 -6.68
CA THR A 23 -19.52 0.56 -5.58
C THR A 23 -19.28 1.72 -4.63
N GLY A 24 -19.64 2.95 -5.02
CA GLY A 24 -19.28 4.16 -4.29
C GLY A 24 -17.80 4.54 -4.41
N GLN A 25 -17.01 3.82 -5.23
CA GLN A 25 -15.58 4.10 -5.40
C GLN A 25 -15.35 5.21 -6.43
N SER A 26 -14.29 5.99 -6.25
CA SER A 26 -13.89 6.98 -7.25
C SER A 26 -13.36 6.31 -8.53
N LEU A 27 -13.52 6.97 -9.68
CA LEU A 27 -12.95 6.52 -10.95
C LEU A 27 -11.44 6.23 -10.87
N ALA A 28 -10.71 7.08 -10.13
CA ALA A 28 -9.28 6.92 -9.94
C ALA A 28 -8.93 5.66 -9.13
N GLU A 29 -9.76 5.29 -8.15
CA GLU A 29 -9.59 4.05 -7.39
C GLU A 29 -9.87 2.82 -8.23
N LEU A 30 -10.93 2.86 -9.04
CA LEU A 30 -11.24 1.77 -9.97
C LEU A 30 -10.14 1.55 -10.99
N ILE A 31 -9.57 2.63 -11.54
CA ILE A 31 -8.43 2.55 -12.46
C ILE A 31 -7.19 1.97 -11.77
N ARG A 32 -6.86 2.43 -10.55
CA ARG A 32 -5.74 1.86 -9.79
C ARG A 32 -5.92 0.37 -9.53
N ARG A 33 -7.07 -0.06 -9.03
CA ARG A 33 -7.37 -1.48 -8.80
C ARG A 33 -7.29 -2.31 -10.08
N ALA A 34 -7.75 -1.79 -11.21
CA ALA A 34 -7.64 -2.48 -12.49
C ALA A 34 -6.18 -2.62 -12.95
N LEU A 35 -5.35 -1.59 -12.71
CA LEU A 35 -3.91 -1.64 -12.99
C LEU A 35 -3.21 -2.62 -12.06
N ASP A 36 -3.49 -2.56 -10.76
CA ASP A 36 -2.94 -3.50 -9.77
C ASP A 36 -3.35 -4.93 -10.15
N ALA A 37 -4.63 -5.23 -10.34
CA ALA A 37 -5.07 -6.57 -10.73
C ALA A 37 -4.46 -7.07 -12.07
N ARG A 38 -4.05 -6.18 -12.97
CA ARG A 38 -3.47 -6.53 -14.26
C ARG A 38 -1.95 -6.64 -14.24
N TYR A 39 -1.28 -5.85 -13.42
CA TYR A 39 0.17 -5.67 -13.41
C TYR A 39 0.82 -6.00 -12.06
N ASP A 40 0.07 -6.45 -11.06
CA ASP A 40 0.62 -6.93 -9.79
C ASP A 40 1.57 -8.09 -10.11
N PRO A 41 2.87 -7.99 -9.74
CA PRO A 41 3.84 -9.04 -9.98
C PRO A 41 3.54 -10.34 -9.22
N LEU A 42 2.63 -10.32 -8.25
CA LEU A 42 2.17 -11.48 -7.52
C LEU A 42 0.69 -11.72 -7.82
N SER A 43 0.36 -12.89 -8.35
CA SER A 43 -1.05 -13.33 -8.37
C SER A 43 -1.61 -13.39 -6.94
N ASP A 44 -2.93 -13.25 -6.76
CA ASP A 44 -3.58 -13.41 -5.45
C ASP A 44 -3.15 -14.70 -4.73
N THR A 45 -2.89 -15.76 -5.50
CA THR A 45 -2.39 -17.03 -4.99
C THR A 45 -0.96 -16.91 -4.47
N GLU A 46 -0.07 -16.23 -5.19
CA GLU A 46 1.31 -15.99 -4.75
C GLU A 46 1.38 -15.01 -3.58
N ARG A 47 0.47 -14.04 -3.53
CA ARG A 47 0.30 -13.14 -2.39
C ARG A 47 -0.15 -13.88 -1.14
N LEU A 48 -1.13 -14.79 -1.25
CA LEU A 48 -1.52 -15.66 -0.13
C LEU A 48 -0.36 -16.57 0.31
N ARG A 49 0.37 -17.19 -0.63
CA ARG A 49 1.56 -17.99 -0.30
C ARG A 49 2.64 -17.16 0.39
N LEU A 50 2.86 -15.93 -0.04
CA LEU A 50 3.83 -15.04 0.60
C LEU A 50 3.38 -14.68 2.03
N LEU A 51 2.10 -14.35 2.22
CA LEU A 51 1.54 -14.08 3.54
C LEU A 51 1.62 -15.31 4.46
N ASP A 52 1.33 -16.50 3.94
CA ASP A 52 1.46 -17.78 4.67
C ASP A 52 2.92 -18.07 5.03
N SER A 53 3.86 -17.84 4.11
CA SER A 53 5.31 -17.98 4.36
C SER A 53 5.86 -16.97 5.36
N ALA A 54 5.23 -15.79 5.48
CA ALA A 54 5.57 -14.76 6.45
C ALA A 54 4.85 -14.97 7.79
N PHE A 55 3.76 -15.77 7.81
CA PHE A 55 3.05 -16.16 9.01
C PHE A 55 3.98 -17.08 9.84
N GLY A 56 4.25 -16.69 11.08
CA GLY A 56 5.19 -17.40 11.95
C GLY A 56 6.65 -16.93 11.88
N ALA A 57 7.04 -16.09 10.90
CA ALA A 57 8.39 -15.50 10.84
C ALA A 57 8.68 -14.53 12.02
N TRP A 58 7.65 -14.15 12.77
CA TRP A 58 7.74 -13.35 13.99
C TRP A 58 7.63 -14.19 15.27
N GLY A 59 7.38 -15.50 15.18
CA GLY A 59 7.12 -16.37 16.33
C GLY A 59 8.35 -16.69 17.19
N GLU A 60 9.57 -16.54 16.64
CA GLU A 60 10.83 -16.81 17.36
C GLU A 60 11.43 -15.57 18.03
N ARG A 61 10.73 -14.43 18.02
CA ARG A 61 11.22 -13.21 18.68
C ARG A 61 10.71 -13.13 20.10
N GLU A 62 11.62 -12.86 21.03
CA GLU A 62 11.28 -12.53 22.42
C GLU A 62 10.56 -11.18 22.52
N GLU A 63 10.77 -10.27 21.56
CA GLU A 63 10.08 -8.97 21.49
C GLU A 63 8.67 -9.10 20.86
N THR A 64 7.66 -8.59 21.54
CA THR A 64 6.30 -8.46 21.00
C THR A 64 6.27 -7.43 19.86
N GLY A 65 5.24 -7.51 19.01
CA GLY A 65 5.03 -6.53 17.94
C GLY A 65 4.89 -5.09 18.44
N ALA A 66 4.34 -4.89 19.64
CA ALA A 66 4.22 -3.57 20.27
C ALA A 66 5.60 -3.01 20.69
N GLU A 67 6.45 -3.84 21.29
CA GLU A 67 7.81 -3.46 21.69
C GLU A 67 8.68 -3.14 20.47
N TYR A 68 8.51 -3.89 19.39
CA TYR A 68 9.17 -3.60 18.11
C TYR A 68 8.81 -2.20 17.57
N VAL A 69 7.52 -1.87 17.52
CA VAL A 69 7.04 -0.57 17.03
C VAL A 69 7.54 0.58 17.90
N GLU A 70 7.56 0.40 19.22
CA GLU A 70 8.05 1.41 20.17
C GLU A 70 9.56 1.66 20.01
N ARG A 71 10.35 0.60 19.81
CA ARG A 71 11.78 0.70 19.50
C ARG A 71 12.05 1.45 18.18
N VAL A 72 11.25 1.19 17.15
CA VAL A 72 11.38 1.89 15.86
C VAL A 72 11.02 3.37 16.01
N ARG A 73 9.93 3.69 16.71
CA ARG A 73 9.49 5.08 16.96
C ARG A 73 10.52 5.89 17.74
N SER A 74 11.06 5.33 18.82
CA SER A 74 12.10 5.97 19.62
C SER A 74 13.41 6.17 18.84
N GLY A 75 13.75 5.24 17.94
CA GLY A 75 14.87 5.38 16.99
C GLY A 75 14.66 6.53 16.00
N THR A 76 13.46 6.66 15.43
CA THR A 76 13.11 7.73 14.50
C THR A 76 13.08 9.10 15.16
N ALA A 77 12.49 9.22 16.36
CA ALA A 77 12.49 10.45 17.14
C ALA A 77 13.91 10.94 17.48
N ARG A 78 14.82 10.01 17.79
CA ARG A 78 16.23 10.32 18.06
C ARG A 78 16.98 10.81 16.82
N ARG A 79 16.69 10.25 15.65
CA ARG A 79 17.29 10.68 14.38
C ARG A 79 16.81 12.07 13.97
N LEU A 80 15.52 12.35 14.16
CA LEU A 80 14.94 13.68 13.93
C LEU A 80 15.58 14.76 14.82
N ARG A 81 15.75 14.48 16.12
CA ARG A 81 16.45 15.41 17.04
C ARG A 81 17.88 15.69 16.59
N ARG A 82 18.65 14.66 16.26
CA ARG A 82 20.03 14.81 15.76
C ARG A 82 20.12 15.57 14.43
N ALA A 83 19.12 15.44 13.55
CA ALA A 83 19.07 16.21 12.31
C ALA A 83 18.81 17.69 12.58
N HIS A 84 17.98 18.00 13.58
CA HIS A 84 17.68 19.36 14.01
C HIS A 84 18.87 20.05 14.70
N GLU A 85 19.66 19.29 15.48
CA GLU A 85 20.87 19.77 16.16
C GLU A 85 22.06 20.04 15.22
N ARG A 86 22.07 19.46 14.01
CA ARG A 86 23.14 19.68 13.00
C ARG A 86 22.83 20.80 12.01
N ALA A 87 21.60 21.33 12.03
CA ALA A 87 21.11 22.32 11.08
C ALA A 87 21.03 23.74 11.68
N GLY A 88 21.39 23.91 12.95
CA GLY A 88 21.54 25.21 13.62
C GLY A 88 22.98 25.40 14.07
#